data_AF-A0A7C5N495-F1
#
_entry.id   AF-A0A7C5N495-F1
#
_cell.length_a   1.000
_cell.length_b   1.000
_cell.length_c   1.000
_cell.angle_alpha   90.00
_cell.angle_beta   90.00
_cell.angle_gamma   90.00
#
_symmetry.space_group_name_H-M   'P 1'
#
loop_
_entity.id
_entity.type
_entity.pdbx_description
1 polymer ?
#
loop_
_entity_poly.entity_id
_entity_poly.type
_entity_poly.pdbx_seq_one_letter_code
_entity_poly.pdbx_strand_id
1 'polypeptide(L)'
;MSRPLIVITALGLLLAATLSACDGDDPPTPPSPSDEDDGFHDPLSMPKEPTLLPSSFTASEECASCHPSHYAEWRTSMHAYAMVDPVFRALVAVRQSDFDGAQDPFCLQCHSAIATRGGEIQPGFSFDELSPIALEGIGCEACHKISEVVRP
;
A
#
# COMPACT_ATOMS: atom_id res chain seq x y z
N MET A 1 83.77 24.57 -35.40
CA MET A 1 83.38 25.33 -34.20
C MET A 1 82.01 24.85 -33.75
N SER A 2 81.84 24.70 -32.45
CA SER A 2 80.97 23.72 -31.81
C SER A 2 79.65 24.31 -31.29
N ARG A 3 78.62 23.43 -31.23
CA ARG A 3 77.41 23.43 -30.35
C ARG A 3 76.21 24.34 -30.75
N PRO A 4 74.98 24.07 -30.26
CA PRO A 4 74.33 22.76 -30.00
C PRO A 4 72.81 22.72 -30.31
N LEU A 5 72.25 21.50 -30.30
CA LEU A 5 70.82 21.18 -30.19
C LEU A 5 70.18 21.79 -28.93
N ILE A 6 68.98 22.36 -29.06
CA ILE A 6 68.10 22.74 -27.94
C ILE A 6 67.07 21.63 -27.72
N VAL A 7 67.12 21.05 -26.53
CA VAL A 7 66.22 20.04 -25.97
C VAL A 7 65.05 20.77 -25.33
N ILE A 8 63.81 20.48 -25.78
CA ILE A 8 62.59 20.94 -25.11
C ILE A 8 62.27 19.93 -24.01
N THR A 9 62.50 20.34 -22.77
CA THR A 9 62.12 19.63 -21.55
C THR A 9 60.60 19.72 -21.33
N ALA A 10 59.89 18.60 -21.49
CA ALA A 10 58.52 18.44 -21.00
C ALA A 10 58.56 18.02 -19.53
N LEU A 11 58.05 18.88 -18.66
CA LEU A 11 57.86 18.66 -17.24
C LEU A 11 56.59 17.82 -17.05
N GLY A 12 56.74 16.50 -16.82
CA GLY A 12 55.66 15.58 -16.50
C GLY A 12 55.83 15.01 -15.10
N LEU A 13 54.87 15.34 -14.23
CA LEU A 13 54.82 15.01 -12.80
C LEU A 13 54.98 13.52 -12.48
N LEU A 14 55.72 13.25 -11.40
CA LEU A 14 55.58 12.04 -10.59
C LEU A 14 54.20 11.99 -9.92
N LEU A 15 53.54 10.84 -9.90
CA LEU A 15 53.27 10.14 -8.63
C LEU A 15 52.85 8.69 -8.86
N ALA A 16 53.50 7.81 -8.09
CA ALA A 16 53.34 6.38 -8.13
C ALA A 16 52.15 5.90 -7.28
N ALA A 17 51.50 4.86 -7.81
CA ALA A 17 50.97 3.68 -7.14
C ALA A 17 50.43 3.78 -5.70
N THR A 18 49.11 3.65 -5.58
CA THR A 18 48.45 2.88 -4.51
C THR A 18 47.38 1.98 -5.12
N LEU A 19 47.77 0.77 -5.55
CA LEU A 19 46.81 -0.34 -5.73
C LEU A 19 46.60 -0.97 -4.35
N SER A 20 45.48 -0.66 -3.71
CA SER A 20 44.99 -1.43 -2.58
C SER A 20 43.47 -1.42 -2.59
N ALA A 21 42.93 -2.58 -2.98
CA ALA A 21 41.64 -3.13 -2.57
C ALA A 21 40.36 -2.30 -2.82
N CYS A 22 39.68 -2.63 -3.92
CA CYS A 22 38.21 -2.77 -3.89
C CYS A 22 37.92 -4.20 -4.36
N ASP A 23 37.81 -5.10 -3.39
CA ASP A 23 37.27 -6.44 -3.56
C ASP A 23 35.73 -6.33 -3.53
N GLY A 24 35.07 -7.05 -4.43
CA GLY A 24 33.67 -7.49 -4.39
C GLY A 24 32.55 -6.47 -4.09
N ASP A 25 31.84 -6.09 -5.15
CA ASP A 25 30.37 -6.00 -5.14
C ASP A 25 29.90 -6.19 -6.58
N ASP A 26 29.31 -7.36 -6.89
CA ASP A 26 28.59 -7.55 -8.16
C ASP A 26 27.45 -6.52 -8.23
N PRO A 27 27.19 -5.89 -9.40
CA PRO A 27 26.05 -5.00 -9.54
C PRO A 27 24.76 -5.77 -9.21
N PRO A 28 23.82 -5.17 -8.47
CA PRO A 28 22.58 -5.84 -8.11
C PRO A 28 21.88 -6.32 -9.39
N THR A 29 21.60 -7.62 -9.47
CA THR A 29 20.74 -8.18 -10.51
C THR A 29 19.38 -7.48 -10.45
N PRO A 30 18.83 -7.00 -11.57
CA PRO A 30 17.50 -6.41 -11.60
C PRO A 30 16.48 -7.40 -11.06
N PRO A 31 15.46 -6.95 -10.30
CA PRO A 31 14.39 -7.82 -9.85
C PRO A 31 13.71 -8.51 -11.03
N SER A 32 13.24 -9.73 -10.80
CA SER A 32 12.51 -10.52 -11.80
C SER A 32 11.15 -9.85 -12.08
N PRO A 33 10.57 -9.95 -13.29
CA PRO A 33 9.35 -9.25 -13.70
C PRO A 33 8.06 -9.60 -12.93
N SER A 34 8.13 -10.49 -11.93
CA SER A 34 7.01 -10.81 -11.03
C SER A 34 6.98 -9.96 -9.77
N ASP A 35 8.06 -9.23 -9.47
CA ASP A 35 8.25 -8.48 -8.22
C ASP A 35 8.28 -6.96 -8.47
N GLU A 36 7.87 -6.49 -9.66
CA GLU A 36 7.75 -5.06 -9.91
C GLU A 36 6.53 -4.51 -9.13
N ASP A 37 6.83 -3.64 -8.18
CA ASP A 37 5.86 -2.78 -7.49
C ASP A 37 5.09 -1.98 -8.54
N ASP A 38 3.85 -2.40 -8.81
CA ASP A 38 2.94 -1.68 -9.70
C ASP A 38 2.51 -0.32 -9.13
N GLY A 39 2.93 0.00 -7.89
CA GLY A 39 2.62 1.24 -7.19
C GLY A 39 1.17 1.29 -6.69
N PHE A 40 0.40 0.22 -6.85
CA PHE A 40 -1.01 0.16 -6.51
C PHE A 40 -1.36 -0.91 -5.48
N HIS A 41 -0.49 -1.90 -5.29
CA HIS A 41 -0.66 -2.94 -4.29
C HIS A 41 0.33 -2.81 -3.14
N ASP A 42 -0.19 -2.78 -1.91
CA ASP A 42 0.61 -2.90 -0.69
C ASP A 42 0.28 -4.24 -0.01
N PRO A 43 1.26 -5.12 0.25
CA PRO A 43 1.00 -6.44 0.84
C PRO A 43 0.24 -6.42 2.18
N LEU A 44 0.34 -5.33 2.95
CA LEU A 44 -0.29 -5.21 4.26
C LEU A 44 -1.71 -4.65 4.20
N SER A 45 -1.95 -3.67 3.34
CA SER A 45 -3.19 -2.89 3.29
C SER A 45 -4.06 -3.16 2.05
N MET A 46 -3.46 -3.54 0.91
CA MET A 46 -4.14 -3.87 -0.35
C MET A 46 -3.53 -5.11 -1.01
N PRO A 47 -3.64 -6.29 -0.37
CA PRO A 47 -3.05 -7.52 -0.91
C PRO A 47 -3.68 -7.88 -2.26
N LYS A 48 -2.87 -8.41 -3.19
CA LYS A 48 -3.33 -8.86 -4.52
C LYS A 48 -4.35 -9.99 -4.45
N GLU A 49 -4.18 -10.87 -3.47
CA GLU A 49 -5.07 -12.00 -3.22
C GLU A 49 -5.80 -11.84 -1.88
N PRO A 50 -7.04 -12.36 -1.75
CA PRO A 50 -7.76 -12.32 -0.48
C PRO A 50 -6.98 -12.99 0.65
N THR A 51 -6.84 -12.29 1.78
CA THR A 51 -6.18 -12.79 2.99
C THR A 51 -7.16 -13.10 4.11
N LEU A 52 -8.43 -12.76 3.94
CA LEU A 52 -9.50 -12.94 4.90
C LEU A 52 -10.78 -13.44 4.20
N LEU A 53 -11.68 -14.03 4.98
CA LEU A 53 -13.03 -14.35 4.53
C LEU A 53 -14.00 -13.39 5.22
N PRO A 54 -14.72 -12.50 4.50
CA PRO A 54 -15.70 -11.58 5.11
C PRO A 54 -16.75 -12.29 5.97
N SER A 55 -17.13 -13.52 5.60
CA SER A 55 -18.06 -14.37 6.37
C SER A 55 -17.53 -14.83 7.73
N SER A 56 -16.22 -14.70 8.00
CA SER A 56 -15.63 -14.99 9.31
C SER A 56 -15.74 -13.81 10.29
N PHE A 57 -16.36 -12.71 9.85
CA PHE A 57 -16.60 -11.52 10.63
C PHE A 57 -18.07 -11.40 11.02
N THR A 58 -18.28 -10.76 12.16
CA THR A 58 -19.59 -10.56 12.77
C THR A 58 -20.00 -9.11 12.67
N ALA A 59 -21.29 -8.84 12.43
CA ALA A 59 -21.82 -7.49 12.47
C ALA A 59 -21.63 -6.86 13.86
N SER A 60 -21.40 -5.55 13.91
CA SER A 60 -21.21 -4.80 15.15
C SER A 60 -22.44 -4.83 16.06
N GLU A 61 -23.63 -5.08 15.50
CA GLU A 61 -24.88 -5.25 16.27
C GLU A 61 -24.79 -6.40 17.29
N GLU A 62 -24.10 -7.51 16.95
CA GLU A 62 -23.90 -8.62 17.88
C GLU A 62 -23.11 -8.18 19.13
N CYS A 63 -22.22 -7.20 18.97
CA CYS A 63 -21.42 -6.63 20.06
C CYS A 63 -22.28 -5.78 21.01
N ALA A 64 -23.43 -5.25 20.55
CA ALA A 64 -24.31 -4.39 21.35
C ALA A 64 -24.95 -5.12 22.54
N SER A 65 -25.06 -6.44 22.47
CA SER A 65 -25.59 -7.29 23.55
C SER A 65 -24.78 -7.17 24.85
N CYS A 66 -23.45 -7.05 24.74
CA CYS A 66 -22.51 -6.93 25.85
C CYS A 66 -21.90 -5.53 25.98
N HIS A 67 -21.83 -4.76 24.88
CA HIS A 67 -21.19 -3.44 24.81
C HIS A 67 -22.14 -2.35 24.27
N PRO A 68 -23.30 -2.13 24.91
CA PRO A 68 -24.35 -1.25 24.36
C PRO A 68 -23.92 0.21 24.24
N SER A 69 -23.13 0.73 25.19
CA SER A 69 -22.65 2.11 25.14
C SER A 69 -21.68 2.35 23.99
N HIS A 70 -20.71 1.45 23.80
CA HIS A 70 -19.73 1.56 22.72
C HIS A 70 -20.37 1.39 21.35
N TYR A 71 -21.32 0.47 21.22
CA TYR A 71 -22.11 0.33 20.00
C TYR A 71 -22.92 1.61 19.71
N ALA A 72 -23.55 2.21 20.73
CA ALA A 72 -24.31 3.44 20.57
C ALA A 72 -23.45 4.64 20.13
N GLU A 73 -22.21 4.71 20.61
CA GLU A 73 -21.22 5.70 20.16
C GLU A 73 -20.79 5.41 18.72
N TRP A 74 -20.34 4.18 18.45
CA TRP A 74 -19.85 3.74 17.14
C TRP A 74 -20.87 3.98 16.02
N ARG A 75 -22.14 3.59 16.20
CA ARG A 75 -23.19 3.71 15.16
C ARG A 75 -23.49 5.17 14.75
N THR A 76 -23.00 6.14 15.50
CA THR A 76 -23.12 7.58 15.20
C THR A 76 -21.80 8.21 14.74
N SER A 77 -20.73 7.42 14.65
CA SER A 77 -19.39 7.86 14.27
C SER A 77 -19.17 7.73 12.76
N MET A 78 -18.19 8.49 12.24
CA MET A 78 -17.81 8.41 10.82
C MET A 78 -17.33 7.02 10.40
N HIS A 79 -16.81 6.20 11.33
CA HIS A 79 -16.41 4.82 11.05
C HIS A 79 -17.59 3.94 10.62
N ALA A 80 -18.76 4.09 11.27
CA ALA A 80 -19.97 3.38 10.89
C ALA A 80 -20.58 3.89 9.57
N TYR A 81 -20.27 5.14 9.18
CA TYR A 81 -20.73 5.73 7.91
C TYR A 81 -19.72 5.58 6.77
N ALA A 82 -18.56 4.95 7.00
CA ALA A 82 -17.42 4.97 6.07
C ALA A 82 -17.76 4.46 4.65
N MET A 83 -18.77 3.60 4.51
CA MET A 83 -19.19 3.00 3.24
C MET A 83 -20.57 3.45 2.75
N VAL A 84 -21.32 4.16 3.57
CA VAL A 84 -22.70 4.58 3.28
C VAL A 84 -22.87 6.09 3.18
N ASP A 85 -21.84 6.86 3.54
CA ASP A 85 -21.81 8.31 3.34
C ASP A 85 -21.94 8.66 1.84
N PRO A 86 -22.97 9.42 1.44
CA PRO A 86 -23.16 9.83 0.05
C PRO A 86 -22.01 10.68 -0.49
N VAL A 87 -21.32 11.46 0.35
CA VAL A 87 -20.16 12.25 -0.09
C VAL A 87 -19.01 11.32 -0.45
N PHE A 88 -18.69 10.36 0.41
CA PHE A 88 -17.69 9.33 0.11
C PHE A 88 -18.02 8.55 -1.17
N ARG A 89 -19.26 8.07 -1.32
CA ARG A 89 -19.67 7.32 -2.53
C ARG A 89 -19.51 8.15 -3.81
N ALA A 90 -19.82 9.45 -3.76
CA ALA A 90 -19.62 10.34 -4.89
C ALA A 90 -18.12 10.50 -5.24
N LEU A 91 -17.23 10.58 -4.24
CA LEU A 91 -15.79 10.64 -4.46
C LEU A 91 -15.23 9.34 -5.05
N VAL A 92 -15.73 8.19 -4.59
CA VAL A 92 -15.39 6.89 -5.19
C VAL A 92 -15.82 6.86 -6.66
N ALA A 93 -17.04 7.29 -6.98
CA ALA A 93 -17.52 7.33 -8.36
C ALA A 93 -16.66 8.22 -9.28
N VAL A 94 -16.21 9.38 -8.78
CA VAL A 94 -15.26 10.24 -9.51
C VAL A 94 -13.94 9.51 -9.74
N ARG A 95 -13.38 8.88 -8.69
CA ARG A 95 -12.10 8.16 -8.82
C ARG A 95 -12.20 6.96 -9.75
N GLN A 96 -13.30 6.21 -9.68
CA GLN A 96 -13.59 5.11 -10.59
C GLN A 96 -13.63 5.60 -12.04
N SER A 97 -14.29 6.74 -12.30
CA SER A 97 -14.35 7.32 -13.64
C SER A 97 -12.99 7.80 -14.16
N ASP A 98 -12.12 8.30 -13.29
CA ASP A 98 -10.80 8.83 -13.69
C ASP A 98 -9.75 7.72 -13.93
N PHE A 99 -9.93 6.54 -13.32
CA PHE A 99 -8.92 5.46 -13.30
C PHE A 99 -9.49 4.09 -13.68
N ASP A 100 -10.67 4.03 -14.29
CA ASP A 100 -11.38 2.79 -14.64
C ASP A 100 -11.45 1.79 -13.46
N GLY A 101 -11.63 2.33 -12.23
CA GLY A 101 -11.68 1.54 -10.99
C GLY A 101 -10.35 0.94 -10.52
N ALA A 102 -9.25 1.10 -11.25
CA ALA A 102 -7.96 0.48 -10.91
C ALA A 102 -7.42 0.86 -9.52
N GLN A 103 -7.96 1.91 -8.91
CA GLN A 103 -7.54 2.41 -7.60
C GLN A 103 -8.60 2.29 -6.52
N ASP A 104 -9.65 1.52 -6.74
CA ASP A 104 -10.67 1.28 -5.72
C ASP A 104 -10.10 0.76 -4.40
N PRO A 105 -9.16 -0.20 -4.38
CA PRO A 105 -8.55 -0.67 -3.13
C PRO A 105 -7.90 0.44 -2.30
N PHE A 106 -7.40 1.52 -2.91
CA PHE A 106 -6.72 2.61 -2.20
C PHE A 106 -7.61 3.37 -1.23
N CYS A 107 -8.86 3.62 -1.63
CA CYS A 107 -9.83 4.27 -0.76
C CYS A 107 -10.39 3.27 0.26
N LEU A 108 -10.65 2.04 -0.21
CA LEU A 108 -11.40 1.05 0.54
C LEU A 108 -10.55 0.29 1.57
N GLN A 109 -9.22 0.26 1.45
CA GLN A 109 -8.33 -0.31 2.48
C GLN A 109 -8.56 0.31 3.87
N CYS A 110 -9.01 1.56 3.92
CA CYS A 110 -9.32 2.27 5.16
C CYS A 110 -10.82 2.45 5.43
N HIS A 111 -11.66 2.38 4.40
CA HIS A 111 -13.11 2.56 4.55
C HIS A 111 -13.86 1.24 4.75
N SER A 112 -13.29 0.13 4.29
CA SER A 112 -13.76 -1.24 4.53
C SER A 112 -12.58 -2.22 4.39
N ALA A 113 -11.73 -2.25 5.42
CA ALA A 113 -10.51 -3.09 5.42
C ALA A 113 -10.83 -4.58 5.25
N ILE A 114 -11.94 -5.04 5.82
CA ILE A 114 -12.39 -6.44 5.69
C ILE A 114 -12.78 -6.74 4.25
N ALA A 115 -13.50 -5.85 3.56
CA ALA A 115 -13.87 -6.04 2.16
C ALA A 115 -12.65 -6.04 1.24
N THR A 116 -11.72 -5.11 1.46
CA THR A 116 -10.49 -4.98 0.65
C THR A 116 -9.64 -6.24 0.79
N ARG A 117 -9.37 -6.67 2.03
CA ARG A 117 -8.61 -7.91 2.29
C ARG A 117 -9.38 -9.18 1.98
N GLY A 118 -10.71 -9.09 1.91
CA GLY A 118 -11.61 -10.19 1.55
C GLY A 118 -11.84 -10.35 0.04
N GLY A 119 -11.28 -9.45 -0.77
CA GLY A 119 -11.39 -9.50 -2.23
C GLY A 119 -12.72 -9.01 -2.80
N GLU A 120 -13.61 -8.44 -1.98
CA GLU A 120 -14.88 -7.87 -2.49
C GLU A 120 -14.64 -6.54 -3.25
N ILE A 121 -13.56 -5.84 -2.92
CA ILE A 121 -13.17 -4.60 -3.61
C ILE A 121 -12.31 -4.94 -4.82
N GLN A 122 -12.97 -5.10 -5.97
CA GLN A 122 -12.34 -5.25 -7.27
C GLN A 122 -12.46 -3.94 -8.08
N PRO A 123 -11.63 -3.72 -9.12
CA PRO A 123 -11.77 -2.56 -9.98
C PRO A 123 -13.18 -2.42 -10.55
N GLY A 124 -13.81 -1.28 -10.29
CA GLY A 124 -15.16 -0.97 -10.75
C GLY A 124 -16.26 -1.64 -9.92
N PHE A 125 -15.99 -2.03 -8.66
CA PHE A 125 -17.00 -2.63 -7.79
C PHE A 125 -18.25 -1.74 -7.66
N SER A 126 -19.40 -2.37 -7.44
CA SER A 126 -20.65 -1.71 -7.09
C SER A 126 -20.92 -1.85 -5.61
N PHE A 127 -21.29 -0.74 -4.94
CA PHE A 127 -21.72 -0.78 -3.54
C PHE A 127 -22.93 -1.69 -3.31
N ASP A 128 -23.79 -1.89 -4.32
CA ASP A 128 -25.00 -2.72 -4.21
C ASP A 128 -24.71 -4.22 -4.25
N GLU A 129 -23.50 -4.61 -4.68
CA GLU A 129 -23.05 -6.00 -4.78
C GLU A 129 -22.21 -6.42 -3.57
N LEU A 130 -21.85 -5.47 -2.70
CA LEU A 130 -21.04 -5.72 -1.51
C LEU A 130 -21.84 -6.43 -0.41
N SER A 131 -21.13 -7.26 0.36
CA SER A 131 -21.71 -7.93 1.51
C SER A 131 -22.12 -6.94 2.61
N PRO A 132 -23.03 -7.32 3.53
CA PRO A 132 -23.38 -6.49 4.67
C PRO A 132 -22.17 -6.12 5.54
N ILE A 133 -21.20 -7.03 5.70
CA ILE A 133 -19.95 -6.78 6.43
C ILE A 133 -19.12 -5.72 5.71
N ALA A 134 -19.03 -5.78 4.38
CA ALA A 134 -18.34 -4.79 3.59
C ALA A 134 -19.00 -3.39 3.71
N LEU A 135 -20.34 -3.33 3.71
CA LEU A 135 -21.12 -2.09 3.82
C LEU A 135 -21.15 -1.47 5.23
N GLU A 136 -20.87 -2.24 6.27
CA GLU A 136 -20.74 -1.74 7.65
C GLU A 136 -19.52 -0.81 7.81
N GLY A 137 -18.58 -0.86 6.87
CA GLY A 137 -17.39 -0.04 6.85
C GLY A 137 -16.40 -0.44 7.95
N ILE A 138 -16.15 0.46 8.90
CA ILE A 138 -15.24 0.21 10.01
C ILE A 138 -16.04 -0.22 11.23
N GLY A 139 -16.45 -1.49 11.24
CA GLY A 139 -17.14 -2.17 12.35
C GLY A 139 -16.23 -2.55 13.52
N CYS A 140 -16.80 -3.11 14.58
CA CYS A 140 -16.07 -3.46 15.81
C CYS A 140 -14.87 -4.38 15.52
N GLU A 141 -15.09 -5.42 14.72
CA GLU A 141 -14.06 -6.42 14.45
C GLU A 141 -12.95 -5.91 13.51
N ALA A 142 -13.21 -4.87 12.71
CA ALA A 142 -12.17 -4.24 11.89
C ALA A 142 -11.05 -3.63 12.75
N CYS A 143 -11.36 -3.19 13.98
CA CYS A 143 -10.37 -2.71 14.94
C CYS A 143 -9.96 -3.80 15.96
N HIS A 144 -10.93 -4.57 16.48
CA HIS A 144 -10.71 -5.48 17.60
C HIS A 144 -10.14 -6.85 17.21
N LYS A 145 -10.10 -7.21 15.92
CA LYS A 145 -9.42 -8.41 15.42
C LYS A 145 -8.04 -8.13 14.81
N ILE A 146 -7.49 -6.93 14.99
CA ILE A 146 -6.10 -6.63 14.61
C ILE A 146 -5.16 -7.37 15.56
N SER A 147 -4.31 -8.24 15.02
CA SER A 147 -3.35 -9.03 15.80
C SER A 147 -1.99 -8.34 15.98
N GLU A 148 -1.58 -7.53 15.00
CA GLU A 148 -0.31 -6.81 15.01
C GLU A 148 -0.41 -5.50 14.22
N VAL A 149 0.43 -4.53 14.61
CA VAL A 149 0.62 -3.28 13.87
C VAL A 149 2.09 -3.21 13.50
N VAL A 150 2.37 -3.41 12.22
CA VAL A 150 3.73 -3.30 11.68
C VAL A 150 3.94 -1.85 11.25
N ARG A 151 5.03 -1.21 11.71
CA ARG A 151 5.48 0.04 11.10
C ARG A 151 6.40 -0.29 9.92
N PRO A 152 6.16 0.30 8.74
CA PRO A 152 7.10 0.24 7.62
C PRO A 152 8.48 0.78 8.01
#